data_AF-A0AAF0MP34-F1
#
_entry.id   AF-A0AAF0MP34-F1
#
_cell.length_a   1.000
_cell.length_b   1.000
_cell.length_c   1.000
_cell.angle_alpha   90.00
_cell.angle_beta   90.00
_cell.angle_gamma   90.00
#
_symmetry.space_group_name_H-M   'P 1'
#
loop_
_entity.id
_entity.type
_entity.pdbx_description
1 polymer ?
#
loop_
_entity_poly.entity_id
_entity_poly.type
_entity_poly.pdbx_seq_one_letter_code
_entity_poly.pdbx_strand_id
1 'polypeptide(L)'
;MAKNKSPIRKADPDFEARSAEIEADSIRIQGEGKFRRSGVHHAERAVAEGKVRIKIREPLPNTDGNPRRPPSGSILEGSKAEVQSRKLTVAKSGKKGEPDKAAASRGIWIFGKLRRRKE
;
A
#
# COMPACT_ATOMS: atom_id res chain seq x y z
N MET A 1 2.66 11.73 32.67
CA MET A 1 2.24 11.93 31.26
C MET A 1 2.63 10.68 30.47
N ALA A 2 1.70 9.74 30.30
CA ALA A 2 1.97 8.49 29.60
C ALA A 2 2.06 8.75 28.09
N LYS A 3 3.17 8.34 27.46
CA LYS A 3 3.32 8.30 26.01
C LYS A 3 2.29 7.31 25.47
N ASN A 4 1.18 7.81 24.91
CA ASN A 4 0.24 7.00 24.15
C ASN A 4 0.93 6.46 22.89
N LYS A 5 1.69 5.38 23.05
CA LYS A 5 2.02 4.47 21.96
C LYS A 5 0.70 3.79 21.59
N SER A 6 -0.07 4.40 20.70
CA SER A 6 -1.22 3.76 20.08
C SER A 6 -0.76 2.37 19.61
N PRO A 7 -1.33 1.27 20.12
CA PRO A 7 -0.94 -0.05 19.67
C PRO A 7 -1.20 -0.10 18.17
N ILE A 8 -0.24 -0.65 17.41
CA ILE A 8 -0.35 -0.95 15.98
C ILE A 8 -1.71 -1.66 15.81
N ARG A 9 -2.74 -0.91 15.38
CA ARG A 9 -4.09 -1.46 15.37
C ARG A 9 -4.08 -2.66 14.42
N LYS A 10 -4.68 -3.76 14.89
CA LYS A 10 -5.24 -4.85 14.09
C LYS A 10 -6.36 -4.31 13.17
N ALA A 11 -6.11 -3.24 12.45
CA ALA A 11 -7.07 -2.67 11.52
C ALA A 11 -7.06 -3.54 10.26
N ASP A 12 -8.24 -3.86 9.76
CA ASP A 12 -8.35 -4.44 8.43
C ASP A 12 -7.80 -3.44 7.39
N PRO A 13 -7.19 -3.93 6.32
CA PRO A 13 -6.81 -3.06 5.21
C PRO A 13 -8.04 -2.45 4.54
N ASP A 14 -7.87 -1.22 4.05
CA ASP A 14 -8.89 -0.56 3.22
C ASP A 14 -8.99 -1.26 1.86
N PHE A 15 -7.85 -1.70 1.33
CA PHE A 15 -7.78 -2.47 0.08
C PHE A 15 -6.74 -3.59 0.13
N GLU A 16 -7.02 -4.67 -0.60
CA GLU A 16 -6.17 -5.84 -0.76
C GLU A 16 -5.98 -6.19 -2.23
N ALA A 17 -4.77 -6.60 -2.59
CA ALA A 17 -4.43 -7.03 -3.93
C ALA A 17 -3.27 -8.05 -3.93
N ARG A 18 -3.07 -8.75 -5.04
CA ARG A 18 -1.90 -9.60 -5.25
C ARG A 18 -0.67 -8.78 -5.60
N SER A 19 -0.83 -7.82 -6.50
CA SER A 19 0.22 -6.91 -6.95
C SER A 19 -0.32 -5.52 -7.30
N ALA A 20 0.49 -4.48 -7.10
CA ALA A 20 0.15 -3.10 -7.39
C ALA A 20 1.40 -2.27 -7.68
N GLU A 21 1.19 -1.21 -8.47
CA GLU A 21 2.16 -0.14 -8.69
C GLU A 21 1.73 1.09 -7.91
N ILE A 22 2.70 1.75 -7.29
CA ILE A 22 2.50 2.91 -6.43
C ILE A 22 3.33 4.04 -6.99
N GLU A 23 2.71 5.20 -7.17
CA GLU A 23 3.36 6.46 -7.49
C GLU A 23 2.99 7.47 -6.41
N ALA A 24 3.97 8.24 -5.93
CA ALA A 24 3.73 9.32 -4.98
C ALA A 24 4.84 10.35 -5.03
N ASP A 25 4.63 11.53 -4.43
CA ASP A 25 5.69 12.54 -4.33
C ASP A 25 6.86 12.04 -3.47
N SER A 26 6.58 11.20 -2.47
CA SER A 26 7.60 10.51 -1.68
C SER A 26 7.13 9.12 -1.24
N ILE A 27 7.98 8.11 -1.42
CA ILE A 27 7.77 6.75 -0.90
C ILE A 27 8.92 6.34 0.02
N ARG A 28 8.66 5.96 1.27
CA ARG A 28 9.71 5.57 2.23
C ARG A 28 9.43 4.19 2.80
N ILE A 29 10.41 3.30 2.79
CA ILE A 29 10.36 2.07 3.58
C ILE A 29 10.32 2.46 5.06
N GLN A 30 9.41 1.85 5.82
CA GLN A 30 9.32 2.03 7.26
C GLN A 30 9.82 0.79 8.00
N GLY A 31 10.60 1.04 9.06
CA GLY A 31 11.13 0.02 9.96
C GLY A 31 12.45 -0.59 9.48
N GLU A 32 13.14 -1.25 10.40
CA GLU A 32 14.36 -2.00 10.14
C GLU A 32 13.99 -3.42 9.67
N GLY A 33 13.62 -3.54 8.40
CA GLY A 33 13.38 -4.83 7.76
C GLY A 33 11.94 -5.37 7.87
N LYS A 34 11.80 -6.69 7.73
CA LYS A 34 10.50 -7.34 7.57
C LYS A 34 9.82 -7.61 8.91
N PHE A 35 8.55 -7.25 9.05
CA PHE A 35 7.73 -7.59 10.20
C PHE A 35 6.79 -8.75 9.89
N ARG A 36 6.40 -9.51 10.91
CA ARG A 36 5.41 -10.59 10.76
C ARG A 36 4.01 -9.98 10.71
N ARG A 37 3.26 -10.23 9.63
CA ARG A 37 1.82 -9.93 9.59
C ARG A 37 1.07 -11.07 10.28
N SER A 38 0.02 -10.75 11.04
CA SER A 38 -0.80 -11.77 11.70
C SER A 38 -1.38 -12.73 10.65
N GLY A 39 -1.15 -14.04 10.80
CA GLY A 39 -1.65 -15.06 9.88
C GLY A 39 -0.95 -15.13 8.51
N VAL A 40 0.13 -14.38 8.28
CA VAL A 40 0.84 -14.33 7.00
C VAL A 40 2.36 -14.34 7.20
N HIS A 41 3.10 -14.69 6.15
CA HIS A 41 4.55 -14.58 6.10
C HIS A 41 5.04 -13.13 6.33
N HIS A 42 6.35 -12.98 6.57
CA HIS A 42 7.01 -11.68 6.72
C HIS A 42 6.71 -10.70 5.58
N ALA A 43 6.52 -9.42 5.94
CA ALA A 43 6.23 -8.32 5.03
C ALA A 43 7.07 -7.08 5.33
N GLU A 44 7.26 -6.26 4.30
CA GLU A 44 7.85 -4.93 4.36
C GLU A 44 6.72 -3.89 4.39
N ARG A 45 7.02 -2.72 4.96
CA ARG A 45 6.12 -1.57 5.03
C ARG A 45 6.71 -0.41 4.26
N ALA A 46 5.91 0.27 3.47
CA ALA A 46 6.23 1.56 2.90
C ALA A 46 5.12 2.57 3.18
N VAL A 47 5.50 3.84 3.32
CA VAL A 47 4.57 4.96 3.41
C VAL A 47 4.77 5.84 2.17
N ALA A 48 3.68 6.04 1.44
CA ALA A 48 3.56 6.94 0.31
C ALA A 48 2.84 8.22 0.75
N GLU A 49 3.38 9.40 0.43
CA GLU A 49 2.86 10.70 0.82
C GLU A 49 2.84 11.68 -0.37
N GLY A 50 1.95 12.66 -0.32
CA GLY A 50 1.75 13.64 -1.40
C GLY A 50 0.69 13.16 -2.38
N LYS A 51 0.88 13.35 -3.68
CA LYS A 51 -0.04 12.85 -4.71
C LYS A 51 0.09 11.33 -4.89
N VAL A 52 -0.59 10.56 -4.05
CA VAL A 52 -0.55 9.09 -4.08
C VAL A 52 -1.51 8.54 -5.13
N ARG A 53 -0.98 7.69 -6.01
CA ARG A 53 -1.73 6.91 -6.99
C ARG A 53 -1.28 5.45 -6.93
N ILE A 54 -2.23 4.54 -6.67
CA ILE A 54 -1.98 3.09 -6.62
C ILE A 54 -2.78 2.41 -7.71
N LYS A 55 -2.10 1.78 -8.66
CA LYS A 55 -2.72 0.99 -9.72
C LYS A 55 -2.68 -0.48 -9.36
N ILE A 56 -3.86 -1.12 -9.30
CA ILE A 56 -4.00 -2.54 -9.04
C ILE A 56 -3.61 -3.30 -10.31
N ARG A 57 -2.53 -4.08 -10.23
CA ARG A 57 -2.05 -4.91 -11.34
C ARG A 57 -2.76 -6.26 -11.33
N GLU A 58 -2.72 -6.96 -10.21
CA GLU A 58 -3.41 -8.23 -10.02
C GLU A 58 -4.28 -8.18 -8.75
N PRO A 59 -5.60 -8.40 -8.87
CA PRO A 59 -6.48 -8.48 -7.72
C PRO A 59 -6.30 -9.80 -6.97
N LEU A 60 -6.77 -9.85 -5.72
CA LEU A 60 -7.06 -11.13 -5.07
C LEU A 60 -8.38 -11.71 -5.61
N PRO A 61 -8.59 -13.05 -5.57
CA PRO A 61 -9.88 -13.63 -5.90
C PRO A 61 -11.01 -12.94 -5.12
N ASN A 62 -12.09 -12.60 -5.83
CA ASN A 62 -13.19 -11.80 -5.26
C ASN A 62 -14.55 -12.45 -5.55
N THR A 63 -14.67 -13.75 -5.30
CA THR A 63 -15.90 -14.54 -5.51
C THR A 63 -17.03 -14.13 -4.57
N ASP A 64 -16.68 -13.48 -3.45
CA ASP A 64 -17.57 -12.99 -2.39
C ASP A 64 -18.02 -11.53 -2.59
N GLY A 65 -17.57 -10.85 -3.66
CA GLY A 65 -17.92 -9.45 -3.92
C GLY A 65 -17.35 -8.45 -2.91
N ASN A 66 -16.25 -8.81 -2.23
CA ASN A 66 -15.57 -7.98 -1.25
C ASN A 66 -15.11 -6.64 -1.87
N PRO A 67 -15.60 -5.49 -1.38
CA PRO A 67 -15.25 -4.18 -1.93
C PRO A 67 -13.78 -3.80 -1.70
N ARG A 68 -13.10 -4.44 -0.75
CA ARG A 68 -11.66 -4.24 -0.49
C ARG A 68 -10.78 -4.88 -1.56
N ARG A 69 -11.31 -5.72 -2.45
CA ARG A 69 -10.56 -6.40 -3.53
C ARG A 69 -10.90 -5.78 -4.88
N PRO A 70 -10.39 -4.58 -5.18
CA PRO A 70 -10.64 -3.91 -6.45
C PRO A 70 -10.13 -4.76 -7.62
N PRO A 71 -10.83 -4.76 -8.77
CA PRO A 71 -10.41 -5.50 -9.95
C PRO A 71 -9.12 -4.92 -10.54
N SER A 72 -8.48 -5.70 -11.42
CA SER A 72 -7.31 -5.27 -12.19
C SER A 72 -7.58 -3.95 -12.92
N GLY A 73 -6.56 -3.10 -13.02
CA GLY A 73 -6.65 -1.78 -13.65
C GLY A 73 -7.19 -0.68 -12.75
N SER A 74 -7.85 -1.02 -11.63
CA SER A 74 -8.37 -0.02 -10.69
C SER A 74 -7.28 0.93 -10.20
N ILE A 75 -7.62 2.21 -10.12
CA ILE A 75 -6.74 3.26 -9.61
C ILE A 75 -7.30 3.76 -8.28
N LEU A 76 -6.47 3.74 -7.24
CA LEU A 76 -6.76 4.29 -5.92
C LEU A 76 -5.93 5.57 -5.74
N GLU A 77 -6.59 6.67 -5.38
CA GLU A 77 -5.94 7.98 -5.26
C GLU A 77 -6.18 8.58 -3.88
N GLY A 78 -5.20 9.34 -3.40
CA GLY A 78 -5.30 10.07 -2.14
C GLY A 78 -4.02 10.82 -1.80
N SER A 79 -3.95 11.30 -0.56
CA SER A 79 -2.82 12.10 -0.08
C SER A 79 -1.76 11.32 0.70
N LYS A 80 -2.13 10.12 1.18
CA LYS A 80 -1.27 9.27 2.00
C LYS A 80 -1.75 7.83 1.95
N ALA A 81 -0.81 6.90 1.83
CA ALA A 81 -1.06 5.47 1.95
C ALA A 81 0.08 4.78 2.70
N GLU A 82 -0.28 3.80 3.53
CA GLU A 82 0.66 2.78 3.99
C GLU A 82 0.42 1.51 3.16
N VAL A 83 1.50 0.95 2.63
CA VAL A 83 1.48 -0.28 1.85
C VAL A 83 2.32 -1.32 2.56
N GLN A 84 1.72 -2.48 2.82
CA GLN A 84 2.39 -3.62 3.41
C GLN A 84 2.40 -4.78 2.43
N SER A 85 3.56 -5.37 2.16
CA SER A 85 3.72 -6.40 1.13
C SER A 85 4.88 -7.33 1.43
N ARG A 86 4.79 -8.61 1.02
CA ARG A 86 5.90 -9.56 1.18
C ARG A 86 7.12 -9.20 0.34
N LYS A 87 6.89 -8.61 -0.83
CA LYS A 87 7.95 -8.07 -1.70
C LYS A 87 7.57 -6.63 -2.04
N LEU A 88 8.46 -5.71 -1.74
CA LEU A 88 8.30 -4.30 -2.03
C LEU A 88 9.61 -3.77 -2.60
N THR A 89 9.54 -3.01 -3.68
CA THR A 89 10.72 -2.44 -4.36
C THR A 89 10.43 -0.99 -4.67
N VAL A 90 11.25 -0.09 -4.15
CA VAL A 90 11.10 1.36 -4.33
C VAL A 90 12.19 1.84 -5.29
N ALA A 91 11.78 2.59 -6.30
CA ALA A 91 12.65 3.31 -7.22
C ALA A 91 12.42 4.81 -6.99
N LYS A 92 13.43 5.46 -6.40
CA LYS A 92 13.42 6.91 -6.18
C LYS A 92 13.65 7.62 -7.51
N SER A 93 12.86 8.67 -7.79
CA SER A 93 12.93 9.35 -9.09
C SER A 93 14.23 10.15 -9.28
N GLY A 94 14.94 10.52 -8.20
CA GLY A 94 16.22 11.22 -8.23
C GLY A 94 16.17 12.64 -8.82
N LYS A 95 15.08 13.02 -9.47
CA LYS A 95 14.86 14.29 -10.17
C LYS A 95 13.75 15.08 -9.50
N LYS A 96 13.95 16.39 -9.41
CA LYS A 96 12.96 17.32 -8.84
C LYS A 96 11.67 17.30 -9.69
N GLY A 97 10.55 16.92 -9.06
CA GLY A 97 9.22 16.94 -9.69
C GLY A 97 8.79 15.64 -10.37
N GLU A 98 9.65 14.62 -10.46
CA GLU A 98 9.23 13.28 -10.86
C GLU A 98 8.75 12.48 -9.64
N PRO A 99 7.62 11.74 -9.71
CA PRO A 99 7.13 10.96 -8.59
C PRO A 99 8.02 9.75 -8.31
N ASP A 100 8.18 9.43 -7.04
CA ASP A 100 8.73 8.15 -6.60
C ASP A 100 7.81 7.00 -7.05
N LYS A 101 8.42 5.87 -7.39
CA LYS A 101 7.70 4.67 -7.82
C LYS A 101 7.99 3.51 -6.89
N ALA A 102 7.00 2.66 -6.68
CA ALA A 102 7.20 1.39 -6.01
C ALA A 102 6.35 0.28 -6.62
N ALA A 103 6.88 -0.94 -6.61
CA ALA A 103 6.16 -2.15 -6.94
C ALA A 103 5.98 -3.00 -5.69
N ALA A 104 4.75 -3.41 -5.42
CA ALA A 104 4.41 -4.33 -4.34
C ALA A 104 3.82 -5.62 -4.93
N SER A 105 4.12 -6.77 -4.33
CA SER A 105 3.63 -8.08 -4.79
C SER A 105 3.63 -9.15 -3.71
N ARG A 106 2.96 -10.27 -3.99
CA ARG A 106 2.80 -11.45 -3.10
C ARG A 106 1.94 -11.13 -1.87
N GLY A 107 0.83 -10.43 -2.09
CA GLY A 107 -0.18 -10.14 -1.07
C GLY A 107 0.05 -8.77 -0.42
N ILE A 108 -0.74 -7.81 -0.87
CA ILE A 108 -0.64 -6.40 -0.51
C ILE A 108 -1.82 -6.04 0.38
N TRP A 109 -1.52 -5.34 1.47
CA TRP A 109 -2.48 -4.61 2.26
C TRP A 109 -2.20 -3.12 2.11
N ILE A 110 -3.25 -2.37 1.77
CA ILE A 110 -3.21 -0.93 1.56
C ILE A 110 -4.08 -0.28 2.63
N PHE A 111 -3.50 0.67 3.35
CA PHE A 111 -4.16 1.43 4.39
C PHE A 111 -4.11 2.92 4.05
N GLY A 112 -5.20 3.63 4.26
CA GLY A 112 -5.31 5.06 4.01
C GLY A 112 -6.67 5.44 3.44
N LYS A 113 -7.01 6.72 3.57
CA LYS A 113 -8.25 7.31 3.03
C LYS A 113 -8.15 7.49 1.51
N LEU A 114 -7.92 6.40 0.78
CA LEU A 114 -7.85 6.38 -0.68
C LEU A 114 -9.26 6.24 -1.28
N ARG A 115 -9.48 6.92 -2.39
CA ARG A 115 -10.71 6.81 -3.17
C ARG A 115 -10.41 6.07 -4.46
N ARG A 116 -11.29 5.15 -4.84
CA ARG A 116 -11.22 4.53 -6.15
C ARG A 116 -11.64 5.55 -7.19
N ARG A 117 -10.78 5.82 -8.17
CA ARG A 117 -11.14 6.63 -9.33
C ARG A 117 -12.20 5.87 -10.12
N LYS A 118 -13.39 6.47 -10.27
CA LYS A 118 -14.37 6.00 -11.24
C LYS A 118 -13.92 6.52 -12.60
N GLU A 119 -13.77 5.63 -13.57
CA GLU A 119 -13.71 6.02 -14.98
C GLU A 119 -15.03 6.68 -15.39
#